data_AF-A0AAW0FIA4-F1
#
_entry.id   AF-A0AAW0FIA4-F1
#
_cell.length_a   1.000
_cell.length_b   1.000
_cell.length_c   1.000
_cell.angle_alpha   90.00
_cell.angle_beta   90.00
_cell.angle_gamma   90.00
#
_symmetry.space_group_name_H-M   'P 1'
#
loop_
_entity.id
_entity.type
_entity.pdbx_description
1 polymer ?
#
loop_
_entity_poly.entity_id
_entity_poly.type
_entity_poly.pdbx_seq_one_letter_code
_entity_poly.pdbx_strand_id
1 'polypeptide(L)'
;MPGAANALLIESFSTLSTLGSLFIAYALHRTRLHSSVTFSALFLLQCLKARFPAAWGSSGHRLFISAFMLASKVMCDDTYSNKSWSIVGQGMFALREIKRMEKDTCSYLERQLNIDPAHLKEFEQLIFTLLIFTLLSRLIEQIQYYNSGLMVDRHDKNILYSGPNSASD
;
A
#
# COMPACT_ATOMS: atom_id res chain seq x y z
N MET A 1 -5.88 -16.49 18.23
CA MET A 1 -4.47 -16.08 18.04
C MET A 1 -4.34 -15.25 16.75
N PRO A 2 -4.56 -13.92 16.77
CA PRO A 2 -4.61 -13.07 15.58
C PRO A 2 -3.25 -12.49 15.14
N GLY A 3 -2.16 -12.71 15.90
CA GLY A 3 -0.90 -11.99 15.74
C GLY A 3 -0.10 -12.30 14.47
N ALA A 4 -0.16 -13.55 13.97
CA ALA A 4 0.62 -13.95 12.79
C ALA A 4 0.04 -13.41 11.47
N ALA A 5 -1.29 -13.25 11.38
CA ALA A 5 -1.94 -12.69 10.21
C ALA A 5 -1.61 -11.19 10.02
N ASN A 6 -1.47 -10.45 11.13
CA ASN A 6 -1.15 -9.02 11.10
C ASN A 6 0.31 -8.76 10.73
N ALA A 7 1.25 -9.58 11.19
CA ALA A 7 2.66 -9.47 10.82
C ALA A 7 2.89 -9.71 9.31
N LEU A 8 2.18 -10.70 8.75
CA LEU A 8 2.23 -11.00 7.32
C LEU A 8 1.54 -9.94 6.45
N LEU A 9 0.57 -9.19 6.99
CA LEU A 9 -0.03 -8.05 6.29
C LEU A 9 0.97 -6.90 6.19
N ILE A 10 1.67 -6.59 7.28
CA ILE A 10 2.66 -5.48 7.34
C ILE A 10 3.83 -5.74 6.37
N GLU A 11 4.38 -6.97 6.30
CA GLU A 11 5.45 -7.26 5.34
C GLU A 11 5.03 -7.15 3.87
N SER A 12 3.76 -7.44 3.55
CA SER A 12 3.24 -7.19 2.18
C SER A 12 3.23 -5.70 1.82
N PHE A 13 3.03 -4.79 2.78
CA PHE A 13 3.06 -3.36 2.51
C PHE A 13 4.48 -2.81 2.31
N SER A 14 5.49 -3.42 2.94
CA SER A 14 6.91 -3.02 2.82
C SER A 14 7.51 -3.27 1.43
N THR A 15 6.93 -4.18 0.65
CA THR A 15 7.41 -4.52 -0.72
C THR A 15 6.88 -3.59 -1.81
N LEU A 16 6.04 -2.60 -1.45
CA LEU A 16 5.61 -1.54 -2.36
C LEU A 16 6.77 -0.53 -2.55
N SER A 17 7.76 -0.92 -3.35
CA SER A 17 8.84 -0.05 -3.78
C SER A 17 8.28 1.23 -4.42
N THR A 18 9.05 2.32 -4.35
CA THR A 18 8.67 3.67 -4.83
C THR A 18 8.17 3.73 -6.28
N LEU A 19 8.48 2.72 -7.10
CA LEU A 19 7.96 2.59 -8.46
C LEU A 19 6.54 1.99 -8.50
N GLY A 20 6.24 1.05 -7.60
CA GLY A 20 4.90 0.47 -7.44
C GLY A 20 3.88 1.50 -6.95
N SER A 21 4.27 2.45 -6.10
CA SER A 21 3.37 3.52 -5.65
C SER A 21 2.98 4.48 -6.78
N LEU A 22 3.88 4.79 -7.71
CA LEU A 22 3.59 5.63 -8.88
C LEU A 22 2.62 4.95 -9.86
N PHE A 23 2.80 3.66 -10.12
CA PHE A 23 1.87 2.88 -10.95
C PHE A 23 0.47 2.83 -10.35
N ILE A 24 0.37 2.53 -9.06
CA ILE A 24 -0.91 2.45 -8.35
C ILE A 24 -1.59 3.83 -8.35
N ALA A 25 -0.85 4.90 -8.04
CA ALA A 25 -1.37 6.26 -8.08
C ALA A 25 -1.90 6.63 -9.47
N TYR A 26 -1.17 6.26 -10.53
CA TYR A 26 -1.62 6.46 -11.91
C TYR A 26 -2.91 5.68 -12.19
N ALA A 27 -2.97 4.40 -11.85
CA ALA A 27 -4.15 3.55 -12.12
C ALA A 27 -5.41 4.08 -11.41
N LEU A 28 -5.28 4.50 -10.15
CA LEU A 28 -6.35 5.12 -9.38
C LEU A 28 -6.79 6.45 -9.99
N HIS A 29 -5.83 7.32 -10.36
CA HIS A 29 -6.14 8.61 -10.98
C HIS A 29 -6.84 8.47 -12.33
N ARG A 30 -6.42 7.48 -13.14
CA ARG A 30 -6.96 7.26 -14.50
C ARG A 30 -8.36 6.68 -14.51
N THR A 31 -8.65 5.80 -13.56
CA THR A 31 -9.96 5.12 -13.48
C THR A 31 -10.98 5.95 -12.70
N ARG A 32 -10.54 6.77 -11.74
CA ARG A 32 -11.42 7.60 -10.88
C ARG A 32 -12.54 6.80 -10.21
N LEU A 33 -12.28 5.51 -9.96
CA LEU A 33 -13.22 4.63 -9.29
C LEU A 33 -13.31 4.98 -7.81
N HIS A 34 -14.44 4.63 -7.19
CA HIS A 34 -14.64 4.85 -5.77
C HIS A 34 -13.60 4.09 -4.94
N SER A 35 -13.23 4.63 -3.77
CA SER A 35 -12.22 4.03 -2.88
C SER A 35 -12.56 2.59 -2.48
N SER A 36 -13.85 2.26 -2.37
CA SER A 36 -14.33 0.89 -2.09
C SER A 36 -13.85 -0.14 -3.12
N VAL A 37 -13.66 0.26 -4.38
CA VAL A 37 -13.11 -0.62 -5.43
C VAL A 37 -11.63 -0.92 -5.16
N THR A 38 -10.89 0.10 -4.72
CA THR A 38 -9.49 -0.05 -4.31
C THR A 38 -9.37 -0.98 -3.11
N PHE A 39 -10.19 -0.79 -2.08
CA PHE A 39 -10.20 -1.66 -0.90
C PHE A 39 -10.60 -3.09 -1.25
N SER A 40 -11.57 -3.26 -2.14
CA SER A 40 -11.95 -4.58 -2.64
C SER A 40 -10.81 -5.25 -3.41
N ALA A 41 -10.05 -4.51 -4.21
CA ALA A 41 -8.86 -5.04 -4.88
C ALA A 41 -7.78 -5.49 -3.88
N LEU A 42 -7.54 -4.70 -2.82
CA LEU A 42 -6.60 -5.06 -1.75
C LEU A 42 -7.08 -6.30 -0.98
N PHE A 43 -8.38 -6.41 -0.72
CA PHE A 43 -8.99 -7.57 -0.10
C PHE A 43 -8.80 -8.83 -0.97
N LEU A 44 -9.07 -8.73 -2.27
CA LEU A 44 -8.84 -9.82 -3.23
C LEU A 44 -7.38 -10.25 -3.30
N LEU A 45 -6.43 -9.33 -3.17
CA LEU A 45 -5.00 -9.65 -3.07
C LEU A 45 -4.65 -10.40 -1.80
N GLN A 46 -5.20 -10.00 -0.65
CA GLN A 46 -5.03 -10.73 0.61
C GLN A 46 -5.58 -12.16 0.50
N CYS A 47 -6.77 -12.30 -0.08
CA CYS A 47 -7.39 -13.58 -0.40
C CYS A 47 -6.50 -14.46 -1.29
N LEU A 48 -5.93 -13.88 -2.35
CA LEU A 48 -5.02 -14.57 -3.26
C LEU A 48 -3.77 -15.06 -2.53
N LYS A 49 -3.16 -14.21 -1.69
CA LYS A 49 -1.99 -14.54 -0.88
C LYS A 49 -2.27 -15.69 0.09
N ALA A 50 -3.45 -15.74 0.71
CA ALA A 50 -3.83 -16.80 1.63
C ALA A 50 -4.03 -18.16 0.94
N ARG A 51 -4.53 -18.17 -0.30
CA ARG A 51 -4.85 -19.41 -1.03
C ARG A 51 -3.73 -19.92 -1.92
N PHE A 52 -2.95 -19.03 -2.50
CA PHE A 52 -1.87 -19.36 -3.45
C PHE A 52 -0.57 -18.61 -3.12
N PRO A 53 0.11 -18.94 -2.00
CA PRO A 53 1.38 -18.30 -1.64
C PRO A 53 2.46 -18.42 -2.74
N ALA A 54 2.42 -19.49 -3.54
CA ALA A 54 3.35 -19.69 -4.65
C ALA A 54 3.11 -18.76 -5.85
N ALA A 55 1.92 -18.15 -5.98
CA ALA A 55 1.59 -17.22 -7.06
C ALA A 55 2.28 -15.85 -6.91
N TRP A 56 2.94 -15.61 -5.76
CA TRP A 56 3.67 -14.38 -5.46
C TRP A 56 4.94 -14.16 -6.29
N GLY A 57 5.33 -15.12 -7.15
CA GLY A 57 6.42 -14.93 -8.12
C GLY A 57 6.09 -13.98 -9.28
N SER A 58 4.82 -13.56 -9.41
CA SER A 58 4.40 -12.54 -10.38
C SER A 58 4.68 -11.13 -9.84
N SER A 59 5.00 -10.17 -10.71
CA SER A 59 5.28 -8.80 -10.27
C SER A 59 4.10 -8.15 -9.54
N GLY A 60 4.36 -7.32 -8.53
CA GLY A 60 3.31 -6.63 -7.76
C GLY A 60 2.36 -5.79 -8.61
N HIS A 61 2.86 -5.23 -9.72
CA HIS A 61 2.06 -4.49 -10.71
C HIS A 61 0.98 -5.38 -11.36
N ARG A 62 1.36 -6.62 -11.74
CA ARG A 62 0.44 -7.61 -12.33
C ARG A 62 -0.63 -8.00 -11.35
N LEU A 63 -0.23 -8.32 -10.12
CA LEU A 63 -1.15 -8.70 -9.07
C LEU A 63 -2.16 -7.58 -8.82
N PHE A 64 -1.66 -6.35 -8.63
CA PHE A 64 -2.51 -5.20 -8.37
C PHE A 64 -3.49 -4.92 -9.51
N ILE A 65 -3.02 -4.80 -10.76
CA ILE A 65 -3.91 -4.44 -11.87
C ILE A 65 -4.95 -5.53 -12.15
N SER A 66 -4.60 -6.81 -11.98
CA SER A 66 -5.56 -7.91 -12.11
C SER A 66 -6.65 -7.85 -11.06
N ALA A 67 -6.27 -7.68 -9.79
CA ALA A 67 -7.21 -7.61 -8.68
C ALA A 67 -8.09 -6.35 -8.77
N PHE A 68 -7.50 -5.22 -9.16
CA PHE A 68 -8.21 -3.95 -9.34
C PHE A 68 -9.19 -3.97 -10.51
N MET A 69 -8.80 -4.58 -11.63
CA MET A 69 -9.69 -4.83 -12.75
C MET A 69 -10.88 -5.72 -12.36
N LEU A 70 -10.62 -6.82 -11.65
CA LEU A 70 -11.66 -7.74 -11.22
C LEU A 70 -12.62 -7.11 -10.20
N ALA A 71 -12.09 -6.39 -9.21
CA ALA A 71 -12.89 -5.65 -8.24
C ALA A 71 -13.81 -4.63 -8.92
N SER A 72 -13.30 -3.89 -9.91
CA SER A 72 -14.10 -2.91 -10.66
C SER A 72 -15.26 -3.58 -11.41
N LYS A 73 -15.04 -4.76 -12.01
CA LYS A 73 -16.10 -5.48 -12.74
C LYS A 73 -17.14 -6.10 -11.82
N VAL A 74 -16.75 -6.47 -10.60
CA VAL A 74 -17.67 -7.02 -9.60
C VAL A 74 -18.54 -5.92 -8.98
N MET A 75 -17.95 -4.75 -8.71
CA MET A 75 -18.61 -3.67 -7.98
C MET A 75 -19.30 -2.62 -8.86
N CYS A 76 -18.95 -2.56 -10.14
CA CYS A 76 -19.49 -1.58 -11.07
C CYS A 76 -20.02 -2.30 -12.31
N ASP A 77 -21.20 -1.89 -12.78
CA ASP A 77 -21.72 -2.33 -14.08
C ASP A 77 -20.68 -1.99 -15.17
N ASP A 78 -20.14 -3.01 -15.83
CA ASP A 78 -18.93 -3.00 -16.68
C ASP A 78 -18.61 -1.64 -17.35
N THR A 79 -17.76 -0.83 -16.70
CA THR A 79 -17.37 0.52 -17.16
C THR A 79 -16.14 0.54 -18.06
N TYR A 80 -15.27 -0.50 -17.99
CA TYR A 80 -13.97 -0.50 -18.66
C TYR A 80 -13.70 -1.80 -19.43
N SER A 81 -13.55 -1.67 -20.75
CA SER A 81 -13.11 -2.77 -21.63
C SER A 81 -11.68 -3.22 -21.29
N ASN A 82 -11.32 -4.45 -21.68
CA ASN A 82 -9.94 -4.95 -21.51
C ASN A 82 -8.90 -4.10 -22.28
N LYS A 83 -9.32 -3.42 -23.35
CA LYS A 83 -8.47 -2.45 -24.06
C LYS A 83 -8.19 -1.22 -23.18
N SER A 84 -9.20 -0.74 -22.46
CA SER A 84 -9.05 0.36 -21.51
C SER A 84 -8.11 -0.02 -20.35
N TRP A 85 -8.21 -1.25 -19.83
CA TRP A 85 -7.31 -1.75 -18.78
C TRP A 85 -5.85 -1.86 -19.22
N SER A 86 -5.58 -2.13 -20.50
CA SER A 86 -4.20 -2.07 -21.04
C SER A 86 -3.62 -0.64 -20.98
N ILE A 87 -4.45 0.38 -21.16
CA ILE A 87 -4.05 1.80 -21.01
C ILE A 87 -3.81 2.14 -19.54
N VAL A 88 -4.68 1.67 -18.63
CA VAL A 88 -4.49 1.83 -17.18
C VAL A 88 -3.18 1.18 -16.73
N GLY A 89 -2.82 0.04 -17.33
CA GLY A 89 -1.53 -0.63 -17.15
C GLY A 89 -0.32 0.09 -17.77
N GLN A 90 -0.45 1.34 -18.25
CA GLN A 90 0.61 2.13 -18.87
C GLN A 90 1.30 1.46 -20.06
N GLY A 91 0.60 0.55 -20.76
CA GLY A 91 1.19 -0.24 -21.84
C GLY A 91 2.20 -1.30 -21.38
N MET A 92 2.35 -1.53 -20.06
CA MET A 92 3.19 -2.57 -19.49
C MET A 92 2.67 -3.98 -19.81
N PHE A 93 1.37 -4.10 -20.10
CA PHE A 93 0.69 -5.37 -20.35
C PHE A 93 -0.01 -5.36 -21.70
N ALA A 94 0.29 -6.36 -22.52
CA ALA A 94 -0.39 -6.55 -23.79
C ALA A 94 -1.86 -6.94 -23.58
N LEU A 95 -2.75 -6.64 -24.53
CA LEU A 95 -4.17 -6.98 -24.41
C LEU A 95 -4.41 -8.48 -24.17
N ARG A 96 -3.62 -9.35 -24.83
CA ARG A 96 -3.68 -10.81 -24.63
C ARG A 96 -3.35 -11.20 -23.19
N GLU A 97 -2.38 -10.49 -22.62
CA GLU A 97 -1.93 -10.70 -21.25
C GLU A 97 -2.95 -10.19 -20.24
N ILE A 98 -3.56 -9.03 -20.44
CA ILE A 98 -4.68 -8.54 -19.62
C ILE A 98 -5.84 -9.55 -19.60
N LYS A 99 -6.22 -10.09 -20.77
CA LYS A 99 -7.27 -11.12 -20.86
C LYS A 99 -6.92 -12.39 -20.09
N ARG A 100 -5.67 -12.84 -20.19
CA ARG A 100 -5.20 -14.02 -19.45
C ARG A 100 -5.17 -13.75 -17.95
N MET A 101 -4.62 -12.60 -17.55
CA MET A 101 -4.56 -12.14 -16.16
C MET A 101 -5.94 -12.07 -15.52
N GLU A 102 -6.94 -11.54 -16.23
CA GLU A 102 -8.34 -11.54 -15.80
C GLU A 102 -8.86 -12.96 -15.56
N LYS A 103 -8.72 -13.84 -16.56
CA LYS A 103 -9.19 -15.23 -16.49
C LYS A 103 -8.54 -15.99 -15.33
N ASP A 104 -7.21 -15.89 -15.23
CA ASP A 104 -6.43 -16.58 -14.20
C ASP A 104 -6.85 -16.08 -12.81
N THR A 105 -6.95 -14.76 -12.63
CA THR A 105 -7.30 -14.15 -11.33
C THR A 105 -8.75 -14.45 -10.93
N CYS A 106 -9.67 -14.41 -11.88
CA CYS A 106 -11.06 -14.82 -11.68
C CYS A 106 -11.15 -16.30 -11.27
N SER A 107 -10.42 -17.19 -11.95
CA SER A 107 -10.39 -18.62 -11.62
C SER A 107 -9.83 -18.88 -10.22
N TYR A 108 -8.78 -18.15 -9.80
CA TYR A 108 -8.23 -18.30 -8.45
C TYR A 108 -9.20 -17.80 -7.37
N LEU A 109 -9.95 -16.74 -7.65
CA LEU A 109 -10.76 -16.00 -6.68
C LEU A 109 -12.26 -16.27 -6.78
N GLU A 110 -12.73 -17.12 -7.68
CA GLU A 110 -14.15 -17.37 -7.98
C GLU A 110 -15.03 -17.53 -6.73
N ARG A 111 -14.55 -18.23 -5.70
CA ARG A 111 -15.25 -18.44 -4.42
C ARG A 111 -15.29 -17.24 -3.47
N GLN A 112 -14.52 -16.19 -3.76
CA GLN A 112 -14.34 -14.99 -2.92
C GLN A 112 -14.73 -13.70 -3.67
N LEU A 113 -15.28 -13.81 -4.88
CA LEU A 113 -15.77 -12.66 -5.63
C LEU A 113 -16.99 -12.01 -4.99
N ASN A 114 -17.78 -12.76 -4.22
CA ASN A 114 -18.86 -12.20 -3.42
C ASN A 114 -18.28 -11.60 -2.14
N ILE A 115 -17.85 -10.34 -2.23
CA ILE A 115 -17.31 -9.60 -1.10
C ILE A 115 -18.47 -9.19 -0.20
N ASP A 116 -18.58 -9.80 0.97
CA ASP A 116 -19.53 -9.39 1.99
C ASP A 116 -19.23 -7.93 2.40
N PRO A 117 -20.19 -7.00 2.26
CA PRO A 117 -20.00 -5.61 2.66
C PRO A 117 -19.53 -5.44 4.13
N ALA A 118 -19.92 -6.34 5.03
CA ALA A 118 -19.47 -6.32 6.42
C ALA A 118 -17.97 -6.61 6.52
N HIS A 119 -17.49 -7.68 5.86
CA HIS A 119 -16.07 -8.03 5.84
C HIS A 119 -15.23 -6.95 5.14
N LEU A 120 -15.75 -6.34 4.07
CA LEU A 120 -15.06 -5.22 3.41
C LEU A 120 -14.90 -4.04 4.35
N LYS A 121 -15.95 -3.69 5.11
CA LYS A 121 -15.91 -2.58 6.06
C LYS A 121 -14.93 -2.84 7.20
N GLU A 122 -14.89 -4.05 7.74
CA GLU A 122 -13.89 -4.46 8.74
C GLU A 122 -12.47 -4.36 8.18
N PHE A 123 -12.28 -4.81 6.95
CA PHE A 123 -10.99 -4.72 6.26
C PHE A 123 -10.56 -3.25 6.03
N GLU A 124 -11.48 -2.39 5.59
CA GLU A 124 -11.23 -0.94 5.45
C GLU A 124 -10.77 -0.34 6.78
N GLN A 125 -11.50 -0.62 7.86
CA GLN A 125 -11.14 -0.15 9.21
C GLN A 125 -9.75 -0.62 9.63
N LEU A 126 -9.43 -1.91 9.40
CA LEU A 126 -8.11 -2.46 9.70
C LEU A 126 -7.01 -1.72 8.94
N ILE A 127 -7.18 -1.48 7.64
CA ILE A 127 -6.21 -0.75 6.83
C ILE A 127 -6.04 0.70 7.33
N PHE A 128 -7.13 1.40 7.65
CA PHE A 128 -7.07 2.74 8.21
C PHE A 128 -6.31 2.78 9.53
N THR A 129 -6.63 1.87 10.46
CA THR A 129 -5.95 1.78 11.75
C THR A 129 -4.45 1.50 11.58
N LEU A 130 -4.08 0.56 10.70
CA LEU A 130 -2.68 0.24 10.41
C LEU A 130 -1.92 1.42 9.79
N LEU A 131 -2.56 2.14 8.87
CA LEU A 131 -1.97 3.33 8.24
C LEU A 131 -1.73 4.43 9.27
N ILE A 132 -2.72 4.74 10.10
CA ILE A 132 -2.59 5.75 11.17
C ILE A 132 -1.46 5.36 12.12
N PHE A 133 -1.44 4.11 12.58
CA PHE A 133 -0.40 3.61 13.47
C PHE A 133 0.99 3.76 12.83
N THR A 134 1.16 3.35 11.58
CA THR A 134 2.43 3.46 10.84
C THR A 134 2.88 4.90 10.68
N LEU A 135 1.96 5.82 10.34
CA LEU A 135 2.26 7.24 10.20
C LEU A 135 2.63 7.89 11.53
N LEU A 136 1.93 7.54 12.61
CA LEU A 136 2.24 8.03 13.96
C LEU A 136 3.60 7.52 14.44
N SER A 137 3.90 6.23 14.25
CA SER A 137 5.21 5.67 14.58
C SER A 137 6.33 6.38 13.83
N ARG A 138 6.18 6.60 12.51
CA ARG A 138 7.17 7.35 11.71
C ARG A 138 7.32 8.80 12.16
N LEU A 139 6.23 9.47 12.54
CA LEU A 139 6.28 10.84 13.06
C LEU A 139 7.02 10.90 14.39
N ILE A 140 6.78 9.95 15.30
CA ILE A 140 7.46 9.86 16.59
C ILE A 140 8.97 9.67 16.37
N GLU A 141 9.37 8.78 15.47
CA GLU A 141 10.78 8.58 15.11
C GLU A 141 11.43 9.85 14.57
N GLN A 142 10.73 10.60 13.70
CA GLN A 142 11.22 11.88 13.18
C GLN A 142 11.37 12.94 14.28
N ILE A 143 10.41 13.01 15.21
CA ILE A 143 10.48 13.93 16.36
C ILE A 143 11.64 13.54 17.28
N GLN A 144 11.82 12.25 17.57
CA GLN A 144 12.94 11.76 18.37
C GLN A 144 14.27 12.09 17.71
N TYR A 145 14.41 11.84 16.40
CA TYR A 145 15.60 12.20 15.63
C TYR A 145 15.91 13.70 15.69
N TYR A 146 14.90 14.56 15.48
CA TYR A 146 15.06 16.01 15.57
C TYR A 146 15.49 16.45 16.99
N ASN A 147 14.85 15.91 18.03
CA ASN A 147 15.19 16.21 19.42
C ASN A 147 16.59 15.73 19.80
N SER A 148 17.04 14.57 19.28
CA SER A 148 18.41 14.07 19.48
C SER A 148 19.45 14.93 18.74
N GLY A 149 19.14 15.42 17.54
CA GLY A 149 20.01 16.36 16.80
C GLY A 149 20.16 17.71 17.50
N LEU A 150 19.10 18.22 18.12
CA LEU A 150 19.15 19.46 18.92
C LEU A 150 19.95 19.34 20.22
N MET A 151 20.12 18.12 20.78
CA MET A 151 20.94 17.91 21.98
C MET A 151 22.44 18.00 21.69
N VAL A 152 22.88 17.65 20.48
CA VAL A 152 24.28 17.79 20.04
C VAL A 152 24.63 19.27 19.85
N ASP A 153 23.73 20.03 19.22
CA ASP A 153 23.96 21.44 18.87
C ASP A 153 23.94 22.39 20.09
N ARG A 154 23.37 21.95 21.23
CA ARG A 154 23.33 22.70 22.49
C ARG A 154 24.63 22.58 23.29
N HIS A 155 25.41 21.51 23.12
CA HIS A 155 26.71 21.36 23.80
C HIS A 155 27.83 22.17 23.13
N ASP A 156 27.84 22.31 21.81
CA ASP A 156 28.84 23.15 21.12
C ASP A 156 28.64 24.66 21.37
N LYS A 157 27.40 25.11 21.56
CA LYS A 157 27.10 26.53 21.87
C LYS A 157 27.52 26.95 23.28
N ASN A 158 27.63 26.02 24.23
CA ASN A 158 28.08 26.34 25.60
C ASN A 158 29.61 26.39 25.74
N ILE A 159 30.38 25.91 24.76
CA ILE A 159 31.85 26.00 24.75
C ILE A 159 32.33 27.36 24.19
N LEU A 160 31.52 28.03 23.36
CA LEU A 160 31.90 29.33 22.78
C LEU A 160 31.65 30.57 23.68
N TYR A 161 30.90 30.44 24.77
CA TYR A 161 30.53 31.57 25.65
C TYR A 161 31.16 31.55 27.05
N SER A 162 32.11 30.66 27.32
CA SER A 162 32.91 30.71 28.56
C SER A 162 34.11 31.66 28.36
N GLY A 163 33.84 32.96 28.23
CA GLY A 163 34.88 33.99 28.32
C GLY A 163 35.50 34.05 29.73
N PRO A 164 36.80 34.38 29.86
CA PRO A 164 37.48 34.33 31.15
C PRO A 164 36.91 35.38 32.10
N ASN A 165 36.41 34.93 33.26
CA ASN A 165 36.09 35.79 34.39
C ASN A 165 37.37 36.54 34.81
N SER A 166 37.37 37.86 34.60
CA SER A 166 38.33 38.78 35.18
C SER A 166 38.17 38.79 36.70
N ALA A 167 39.03 38.07 37.40
CA ALA A 167 39.24 38.20 38.83
C ALA A 167 40.52 39.02 39.07
N SER A 168 40.34 40.14 39.79
CA SER A 168 41.28 40.78 40.73
C SER A 168 42.66 41.21 40.22
N ASP A 169 42.85 42.53 40.08
CA ASP A 169 43.62 43.36 41.04
C ASP A 169 43.19 44.83 40.95
#